data_AF-A0A7W0PB58-F1
#
_entry.id   AF-A0A7W0PB58-F1
#
_cell.length_a   1.000
_cell.length_b   1.000
_cell.length_c   1.000
_cell.angle_alpha   90.00
_cell.angle_beta   90.00
_cell.angle_gamma   90.00
#
_symmetry.space_group_name_H-M   'P 1'
#
loop_
_entity.id
_entity.type
_entity.pdbx_description
1 polymer ?
#
loop_
_entity_poly.entity_id
_entity_poly.type
_entity_poly.pdbx_seq_one_letter_code
_entity_poly.pdbx_strand_id
1 'polypeptide(L)'
;GTSNPGLIANAAAYRSAGPWLDEVLGYLDGNRLRLGELVAQRLPGVVYRPPEGTYLGWLDCTALAELGDRPGSFFADHAGVVFTEGEDCGDAGRGCVRLNLATPRPILDEIVNRMASALARR
;
A
#
# COMPACT_ATOMS: atom_id res chain seq x y z
N GLY A 1 -6.59 -30.63 9.63
CA GLY A 1 -7.30 -31.23 8.47
C GLY A 1 -7.73 -30.13 7.53
N THR A 2 -7.88 -30.43 6.24
CA THR A 2 -8.32 -29.45 5.23
C THR A 2 -9.70 -28.90 5.58
N SER A 3 -9.85 -27.57 5.61
CA SER A 3 -11.15 -26.91 5.78
C SER A 3 -12.03 -27.19 4.57
N ASN A 4 -13.19 -27.84 4.75
CA ASN A 4 -14.15 -28.12 3.67
C ASN A 4 -14.53 -26.84 2.89
N PRO A 5 -14.85 -25.71 3.56
CA PRO A 5 -15.04 -24.42 2.87
C PRO A 5 -13.82 -23.96 2.06
N GLY A 6 -12.61 -24.14 2.59
CA GLY A 6 -11.37 -23.75 1.89
C GLY A 6 -11.13 -24.55 0.61
N LEU A 7 -11.43 -25.86 0.62
CA LEU A 7 -11.35 -26.70 -0.57
C LEU A 7 -12.34 -26.24 -1.65
N ILE A 8 -13.58 -26.00 -1.27
CA ILE A 8 -14.64 -25.58 -2.20
C ILE A 8 -14.32 -24.20 -2.79
N ALA A 9 -13.91 -23.24 -1.96
CA ALA A 9 -13.56 -21.88 -2.39
C ALA A 9 -12.39 -21.87 -3.39
N ASN A 10 -11.31 -22.63 -3.12
CA ASN A 10 -10.18 -22.74 -4.05
C ASN A 10 -10.60 -23.36 -5.38
N ALA A 11 -11.39 -24.45 -5.34
CA ALA A 11 -11.86 -25.10 -6.55
C ALA A 11 -12.73 -24.16 -7.41
N ALA A 12 -13.59 -23.35 -6.80
CA ALA A 12 -14.39 -22.35 -7.51
C ALA A 12 -13.52 -21.24 -8.11
N ALA A 13 -12.54 -20.74 -7.36
CA ALA A 13 -11.61 -19.70 -7.82
C ALA A 13 -10.86 -20.16 -9.09
N TYR A 14 -10.25 -21.36 -9.07
CA TYR A 14 -9.52 -21.88 -10.22
C TYR A 14 -10.40 -22.21 -11.43
N ARG A 15 -11.65 -22.63 -11.22
CA ARG A 15 -12.55 -23.03 -12.32
C ARG A 15 -13.21 -21.85 -13.01
N SER A 16 -13.54 -20.78 -12.27
CA SER A 16 -14.50 -19.79 -12.76
C SER A 16 -14.09 -18.33 -12.56
N ALA A 17 -13.04 -18.02 -11.79
CA ALA A 17 -12.73 -16.63 -11.44
C ALA A 17 -11.82 -15.91 -12.46
N GLY A 18 -11.49 -16.52 -13.61
CA GLY A 18 -10.61 -15.92 -14.63
C GLY A 18 -11.03 -14.49 -15.03
N PRO A 19 -12.29 -14.27 -15.49
CA PRO A 19 -12.74 -12.93 -15.87
C PRO A 19 -12.68 -11.91 -14.72
N TRP A 20 -13.02 -12.34 -13.49
CA TRP A 20 -12.92 -11.48 -12.31
C TRP A 20 -11.46 -11.12 -12.00
N LEU A 21 -10.54 -12.08 -12.14
CA LEU A 21 -9.12 -11.84 -11.93
C LEU A 21 -8.57 -10.81 -12.92
N ASP A 22 -8.95 -10.91 -14.20
CA ASP A 22 -8.56 -9.94 -15.22
C ASP A 22 -9.03 -8.52 -14.86
N GLU A 23 -10.27 -8.38 -14.41
CA GLU A 23 -10.80 -7.09 -13.93
C GLU A 23 -10.06 -6.57 -12.69
N VAL A 24 -9.75 -7.44 -11.73
CA VAL A 24 -8.99 -7.09 -10.52
C VAL A 24 -7.57 -6.64 -10.87
N LEU A 25 -6.89 -7.34 -11.78
CA LEU A 25 -5.55 -6.97 -12.23
C LEU A 25 -5.57 -5.59 -12.89
N GLY A 26 -6.54 -5.32 -13.77
CA GLY A 26 -6.72 -4.00 -14.36
C GLY A 26 -7.03 -2.91 -13.32
N TYR A 27 -7.83 -3.23 -12.30
CA TYR A 27 -8.15 -2.29 -11.22
C TYR A 27 -6.91 -1.95 -10.38
N LEU A 28 -6.15 -2.97 -10.00
CA LEU A 28 -4.92 -2.85 -9.20
C LEU A 28 -3.83 -2.09 -9.96
N ASP A 29 -3.68 -2.32 -11.26
CA ASP A 29 -2.74 -1.53 -12.08
C ASP A 29 -3.14 -0.05 -12.13
N GLY A 30 -4.45 0.23 -12.26
CA GLY A 30 -4.96 1.59 -12.12
C GLY A 30 -4.65 2.22 -10.76
N ASN A 31 -4.75 1.46 -9.66
CA ASN A 31 -4.35 1.94 -8.33
C ASN A 31 -2.84 2.16 -8.20
N ARG A 32 -2.03 1.29 -8.81
CA ARG A 32 -0.57 1.39 -8.85
C ARG A 32 -0.13 2.70 -9.52
N LEU A 33 -0.72 3.02 -10.68
CA LEU A 33 -0.46 4.27 -11.40
C LEU A 33 -0.94 5.49 -10.61
N ARG A 34 -2.16 5.43 -10.09
CA ARG A 34 -2.76 6.50 -9.29
C ARG A 34 -1.94 6.83 -8.04
N LEU A 35 -1.42 5.82 -7.34
CA LEU A 35 -0.54 6.06 -6.20
C LEU A 35 0.71 6.86 -6.61
N GLY A 36 1.33 6.52 -7.75
CA GLY A 36 2.48 7.26 -8.26
C GLY A 36 2.19 8.73 -8.54
N GLU A 37 1.04 9.01 -9.16
CA GLU A 37 0.58 10.39 -9.39
C GLU A 37 0.39 11.15 -8.08
N LEU A 38 -0.31 10.53 -7.11
CA LEU A 38 -0.60 11.16 -5.83
C LEU A 38 0.65 11.41 -4.99
N VAL A 39 1.57 10.44 -4.91
CA VAL A 39 2.83 10.57 -4.18
C VAL A 39 3.65 11.72 -4.76
N ALA A 40 3.81 11.76 -6.08
CA ALA A 40 4.56 12.82 -6.76
C ALA A 40 3.96 14.22 -6.53
N GLN A 41 2.63 14.32 -6.43
CA GLN A 41 1.93 15.60 -6.26
C GLN A 41 1.81 16.05 -4.79
N ARG A 42 1.71 15.12 -3.84
CA ARG A 42 1.25 15.41 -2.47
C ARG A 42 2.25 15.08 -1.38
N LEU A 43 3.23 14.22 -1.63
CA LEU A 43 4.14 13.71 -0.60
C LEU A 43 5.61 14.07 -0.94
N PRO A 44 5.98 15.37 -0.87
CA PRO A 44 7.37 15.76 -1.07
C PRO A 44 8.26 15.05 -0.03
N GLY A 45 9.33 14.41 -0.50
CA GLY A 45 10.24 13.60 0.32
C GLY A 45 9.85 12.12 0.46
N VAL A 46 8.74 11.68 -0.14
CA VAL A 46 8.41 10.26 -0.25
C VAL A 46 8.69 9.76 -1.67
N VAL A 47 9.42 8.66 -1.79
CA VAL A 47 9.71 8.01 -3.07
C VAL A 47 8.89 6.74 -3.21
N TYR A 48 8.05 6.68 -4.24
CA TYR A 48 7.31 5.47 -4.60
C TYR A 48 8.06 4.68 -5.68
N ARG A 49 8.23 3.37 -5.45
CA ARG A 49 8.75 2.44 -6.46
C ARG A 49 7.58 1.55 -6.94
N PRO A 50 7.04 1.77 -8.15
CA PRO A 50 5.95 0.94 -8.65
C PRO A 50 6.36 -0.53 -8.75
N PRO A 51 5.61 -1.45 -8.13
CA PRO A 51 5.95 -2.87 -8.16
C PRO A 51 5.61 -3.48 -9.52
N GLU A 52 6.38 -4.48 -9.94
CA GLU A 52 6.11 -5.29 -11.14
C GLU A 52 5.03 -6.36 -10.90
N GLY A 53 4.71 -6.64 -9.64
CA GLY A 53 3.68 -7.59 -9.23
C GLY A 53 3.27 -7.39 -7.77
N THR A 54 2.31 -8.20 -7.31
CA THR A 54 1.59 -8.03 -6.04
C THR A 54 0.70 -6.77 -6.00
N TYR A 55 -0.10 -6.65 -4.95
CA TYR A 55 -0.89 -5.46 -4.63
C TYR A 55 -0.23 -4.61 -3.52
N LEU A 56 1.08 -4.74 -3.30
CA LEU A 56 1.79 -4.07 -2.21
C LEU A 56 2.72 -2.99 -2.78
N GLY A 57 2.43 -1.72 -2.47
CA GLY A 57 3.25 -0.57 -2.83
C GLY A 57 4.33 -0.28 -1.79
N TRP A 58 5.52 0.09 -2.24
CA TRP A 58 6.65 0.44 -1.36
C TRP A 58 6.90 1.95 -1.38
N LEU A 59 6.79 2.58 -0.21
CA LEU A 59 7.03 4.01 -0.04
C LEU A 59 8.26 4.21 0.84
N ASP A 60 9.28 4.82 0.24
CA ASP A 60 10.52 5.19 0.91
C ASP A 60 10.38 6.60 1.48
N CYS A 61 10.43 6.72 2.80
CA CYS A 61 10.29 7.97 3.54
C CYS A 61 11.64 8.43 4.13
N THR A 62 12.77 7.85 3.71
CA THR A 62 14.09 8.11 4.32
C THR A 62 14.57 9.55 4.18
N ALA A 63 14.05 10.32 3.21
CA ALA A 63 14.31 11.75 3.09
C ALA A 63 13.60 12.60 4.16
N LEU A 64 12.69 12.00 4.94
CA LEU A 64 11.96 12.60 6.05
C LEU A 64 12.58 12.13 7.37
N ALA A 65 13.81 12.58 7.65
CA ALA A 65 14.64 12.08 8.74
C ALA A 65 13.97 12.16 10.13
N GLU A 66 13.07 13.12 10.32
CA GLU A 66 12.29 13.31 11.55
C GLU A 66 11.32 12.17 11.85
N LEU A 67 10.97 11.34 10.85
CA LEU A 67 10.12 10.16 11.05
C LEU A 67 10.89 8.94 11.57
N GLY A 68 12.23 9.00 11.56
CA GLY A 68 13.10 7.91 11.99
C GLY A 68 12.93 6.62 11.18
N ASP A 69 13.27 5.49 11.79
CA ASP A 69 13.26 4.18 11.13
C ASP A 69 11.85 3.59 10.96
N ARG A 70 10.85 4.12 11.67
CA ARG A 70 9.47 3.59 11.76
C ARG A 70 8.40 4.63 11.38
N PRO A 71 8.37 5.08 10.10
CA PRO A 71 7.42 6.08 9.65
C PRO A 71 5.95 5.62 9.72
N GLY A 72 5.67 4.31 9.71
CA GLY A 72 4.32 3.78 9.82
C GLY A 72 3.65 4.16 11.14
N SER A 73 4.42 4.17 12.23
CA SER A 73 3.96 4.57 13.56
C SER A 73 3.53 6.04 13.59
N PHE A 74 4.30 6.93 12.96
CA PHE A 74 3.91 8.33 12.80
C PHE A 74 2.58 8.48 12.06
N PHE A 75 2.41 7.79 10.92
CA PHE A 75 1.17 7.87 10.16
C PHE A 75 -0.02 7.22 10.87
N ALA A 76 0.19 6.18 11.67
CA ALA A 76 -0.85 5.60 12.50
C ALA A 76 -1.37 6.64 13.50
N ASP A 77 -0.47 7.32 14.21
CA ASP A 77 -0.81 8.26 15.28
C ASP A 77 -1.36 9.60 14.75
N HIS A 78 -0.79 10.13 13.66
CA HIS A 78 -1.05 11.50 13.19
C HIS A 78 -1.94 11.58 11.95
N ALA A 79 -2.00 10.50 11.16
CA ALA A 79 -2.83 10.38 9.97
C ALA A 79 -3.98 9.38 10.15
N GLY A 80 -3.98 8.53 11.18
CA GLY A 80 -4.96 7.45 11.33
C GLY A 80 -4.89 6.45 10.18
N VAL A 81 -3.71 6.25 9.59
CA VAL A 81 -3.47 5.30 8.50
C VAL A 81 -2.39 4.32 8.94
N VAL A 82 -2.74 3.04 8.93
CA VAL A 82 -1.82 1.97 9.36
C VAL A 82 -1.17 1.33 8.14
N PHE A 83 0.16 1.21 8.21
CA PHE A 83 0.97 0.52 7.22
C PHE A 83 1.67 -0.68 7.84
N THR A 84 2.17 -1.61 7.02
CA THR A 84 3.26 -2.48 7.50
C THR A 84 4.54 -1.65 7.50
N GLU A 85 5.28 -1.67 8.61
CA GLU A 85 6.59 -1.02 8.66
C GLU A 85 7.55 -1.72 7.70
N GLY A 86 8.41 -0.95 7.06
CA GLY A 86 9.41 -1.51 6.17
C GLY A 86 10.44 -2.36 6.93
N GLU A 87 10.76 -2.01 8.17
CA GLU A 87 11.67 -2.80 9.03
C GLU A 87 11.12 -4.21 9.33
N ASP A 88 9.79 -4.38 9.41
CA ASP A 88 9.15 -5.70 9.60
C ASP A 88 9.33 -6.59 8.37
N CYS A 89 9.69 -6.01 7.22
CA CYS A 89 10.03 -6.73 5.99
C CYS A 89 11.54 -6.99 5.83
N GLY A 90 12.37 -6.52 6.77
CA GLY A 90 13.82 -6.68 6.80
C GLY A 90 14.56 -5.34 6.97
N ASP A 91 15.84 -5.40 7.39
CA ASP A 91 16.65 -4.21 7.69
C ASP A 91 16.77 -3.22 6.52
N ALA A 92 16.74 -3.71 5.28
CA ALA A 92 16.76 -2.86 4.09
C ALA A 92 15.52 -1.95 3.95
N GLY A 93 14.46 -2.20 4.73
CA GLY A 93 13.24 -1.42 4.74
C GLY A 93 13.11 -0.38 5.86
N ARG A 94 14.15 -0.14 6.65
CA ARG A 94 14.16 0.96 7.63
C ARG A 94 13.82 2.29 6.94
N GLY A 95 12.95 3.08 7.58
CA GLY A 95 12.48 4.35 7.02
C GLY A 95 11.50 4.20 5.85
N CYS A 96 10.98 3.01 5.56
CA CYS A 96 9.98 2.77 4.53
C CYS A 96 8.65 2.27 5.13
N VAL A 97 7.57 2.38 4.36
CA VAL A 97 6.28 1.72 4.65
C VAL A 97 5.77 0.92 3.45
N ARG A 98 5.03 -0.16 3.73
CA ARG A 98 4.36 -0.97 2.72
C ARG A 98 2.84 -0.72 2.74
N LEU A 99 2.33 -0.20 1.64
CA LEU A 99 0.93 0.16 1.43
C LEU A 99 0.18 -0.97 0.69
N ASN A 100 -1.05 -1.27 1.10
CA ASN A 100 -1.93 -2.20 0.38
C ASN A 100 -2.77 -1.47 -0.69
N LEU A 101 -2.52 -1.77 -1.97
CA LEU A 101 -3.21 -1.21 -3.13
C LEU A 101 -4.55 -1.89 -3.42
N ALA A 102 -4.86 -3.05 -2.82
CA ALA A 102 -6.13 -3.76 -2.96
C ALA A 102 -7.23 -3.10 -2.13
N THR A 103 -7.52 -1.85 -2.45
CA THR A 103 -8.52 -0.99 -1.79
C THR A 103 -9.26 -0.15 -2.83
N PRO A 104 -10.49 0.32 -2.56
CA PRO A 104 -11.16 1.24 -3.47
C PRO A 104 -10.36 2.52 -3.71
N ARG A 105 -10.37 3.04 -4.95
CA ARG A 105 -9.69 4.31 -5.32
C ARG A 105 -9.95 5.48 -4.36
N PRO A 106 -11.18 5.72 -3.88
CA PRO A 106 -11.43 6.79 -2.91
C PRO A 106 -10.69 6.60 -1.58
N ILE A 107 -10.47 5.36 -1.16
CA ILE A 107 -9.70 5.06 0.06
C ILE A 107 -8.21 5.26 -0.20
N LEU A 108 -7.70 4.91 -1.38
CA LEU A 108 -6.32 5.20 -1.76
C LEU A 108 -6.04 6.71 -1.77
N ASP A 109 -6.97 7.49 -2.31
CA ASP A 109 -6.90 8.96 -2.31
C ASP A 109 -6.86 9.51 -0.88
N GLU A 110 -7.77 9.03 -0.03
CA GLU A 110 -7.86 9.45 1.36
C GLU A 110 -6.59 9.11 2.14
N ILE A 111 -6.02 7.93 1.91
CA ILE A 111 -4.74 7.52 2.52
C ILE A 111 -3.66 8.57 2.22
N VAL A 112 -3.45 8.91 0.94
CA VAL A 112 -2.40 9.85 0.56
C VAL A 112 -2.70 11.27 1.06
N ASN A 113 -3.95 11.70 1.02
CA ASN A 113 -4.36 13.01 1.54
C ASN A 113 -4.13 13.14 3.05
N ARG A 114 -4.41 12.09 3.83
CA ARG A 114 -4.16 12.05 5.27
C ARG A 114 -2.66 12.04 5.58
N MET A 115 -1.87 11.29 4.83
CA MET A 115 -0.41 11.32 4.93
C MET A 115 0.09 12.75 4.70
N ALA A 116 -0.28 13.38 3.58
CA ALA A 116 0.13 14.74 3.26
C ALA A 116 -0.28 15.74 4.36
N SER A 117 -1.49 15.61 4.89
CA SER A 117 -2.00 16.47 5.97
C SER A 117 -1.25 16.27 7.29
N ALA A 118 -0.80 15.05 7.60
CA ALA A 118 0.05 14.80 8.78
C ALA A 118 1.45 15.40 8.59
N LEU A 119 2.05 15.22 7.41
CA LEU A 119 3.37 15.78 7.09
C LEU A 119 3.37 17.31 7.01
N ALA A 120 2.23 17.95 6.73
CA ALA A 120 2.11 19.40 6.75
C ALA A 120 1.97 19.99 8.16
N ARG A 121 1.61 19.16 9.16
CA ARG A 121 1.39 19.56 10.56
C ARG A 121 2.53 19.18 11.49
N ARG A 122 3.57 18.52 10.97
CA ARG A 122 4.74 18.07 11.72
C ARG A 122 5.68 19.24 12.06
#